data_AF-A0AA88D6F2-F1
#
_entry.id   AF-A0AA88D6F2-F1
#
_cell.length_a   1.000
_cell.length_b   1.000
_cell.length_c   1.000
_cell.angle_alpha   90.00
_cell.angle_beta   90.00
_cell.angle_gamma   90.00
#
_symmetry.space_group_name_H-M   'P 1'
#
loop_
_entity.id
_entity.type
_entity.pdbx_description
1 polymer ?
#
loop_
_entity_poly.entity_id
_entity_poly.type
_entity_poly.pdbx_seq_one_letter_code
_entity_poly.pdbx_strand_id
1 'polypeptide(L)'
;MAHGFGGWLLSFSILVLALSIPCSLSLRIKSGIKTRSAVFLSPEFELGPGSVENRNYYNIDFPRGHIAIKRFDAEVVDEAGRPIPLHETYLHHWVVMRYYVRKDVPNVEYDASLKNNQSNFVRVRNNGVCKNLGQYYGLGSETRKTPTYVPDPYGIEVGNPAQVPDGFEERWMLNVHAIDTRGAVDKLGCTECRCDLYNITKDEYGRPLTSDYRGGLLCCYDHTQCKVTEGFQSARRSLYLKYTVEWADWSDSILPVQIYIFDITDTWTGLDSDEHHCKVEYEVAEACKVTSVTGNECVDTRRNRVRIPTEGYVIYGVAHQHTGGIGAALYGEDGRVICSSIPIYGKGEEVGDEAGYIVGMTTCYPQAGSVKILDGETLVHESNYSSTQTHTGIMGLFYILVADKLPNPTLFMHS
;
A
#
# COMPACT_ATOMS: atom_id res chain seq x y z
N MET A 1 48.82 -28.92 -31.38
CA MET A 1 48.85 -28.50 -29.96
C MET A 1 47.64 -27.63 -29.71
N ALA A 2 46.81 -28.07 -28.76
CA ALA A 2 45.46 -27.56 -28.52
C ALA A 2 45.49 -26.39 -27.53
N HIS A 3 44.81 -25.30 -27.89
CA HIS A 3 44.31 -24.23 -27.02
C HIS A 3 43.02 -23.76 -27.72
N GLY A 4 41.84 -23.63 -27.15
CA GLY A 4 41.36 -23.64 -25.77
C GLY A 4 40.02 -22.89 -25.77
N PHE A 5 39.02 -23.38 -26.52
CA PHE A 5 37.69 -22.77 -26.64
C PHE A 5 36.78 -23.17 -25.46
N GLY A 6 37.23 -22.90 -24.23
CA GLY A 6 36.54 -23.34 -23.00
C GLY A 6 35.96 -22.24 -22.12
N GLY A 7 36.14 -20.96 -22.46
CA GLY A 7 35.85 -19.85 -21.54
C GLY A 7 34.53 -19.10 -21.76
N TRP A 8 33.90 -19.20 -22.93
CA TRP A 8 32.77 -18.33 -23.30
C TRP A 8 31.38 -18.97 -23.16
N LEU A 9 31.29 -20.29 -23.08
CA LEU A 9 30.01 -20.99 -22.90
C LEU A 9 29.56 -21.04 -21.43
N LEU A 10 30.49 -20.93 -20.48
CA LEU A 10 30.18 -20.91 -19.04
C LEU A 10 29.54 -19.59 -18.61
N SER A 11 29.92 -18.46 -19.21
CA SER A 11 29.38 -17.13 -18.88
C SER A 11 27.95 -16.91 -19.39
N PHE A 12 27.58 -17.52 -20.53
CA PHE A 12 26.20 -17.48 -21.03
C PHE A 12 25.27 -18.42 -20.23
N SER A 13 25.80 -19.53 -19.72
CA SER A 13 25.01 -20.48 -18.92
C SER A 13 24.55 -19.88 -17.59
N ILE A 14 25.37 -19.04 -16.95
CA ILE A 14 25.01 -18.37 -15.68
C ILE A 14 23.95 -17.27 -15.91
N LEU A 15 23.98 -16.58 -17.05
CA LEU A 15 22.98 -15.55 -17.39
C LEU A 15 21.62 -16.17 -17.76
N VAL A 16 21.62 -17.34 -18.41
CA VAL A 16 20.37 -18.07 -18.73
C VAL A 16 19.78 -18.74 -17.49
N LEU A 17 20.60 -19.18 -16.52
CA LEU A 17 20.13 -19.72 -15.24
C LEU A 17 19.55 -18.65 -14.29
N ALA A 18 20.00 -17.40 -14.37
CA ALA A 18 19.42 -16.28 -13.62
C ALA A 18 18.10 -15.78 -14.20
N LEU A 19 17.85 -16.01 -15.50
CA LEU A 19 16.60 -15.70 -16.20
C LEU A 19 15.58 -16.85 -16.14
N SER A 20 15.97 -18.03 -15.65
CA SER A 20 15.11 -19.21 -15.51
C SER A 20 14.72 -19.50 -14.06
N ILE A 21 14.79 -18.51 -13.16
CA ILE A 21 14.01 -18.61 -11.92
C ILE A 21 12.56 -18.66 -12.38
N PRO A 22 11.83 -19.78 -12.16
CA PRO A 22 10.42 -19.79 -12.48
C PRO A 22 9.83 -18.65 -11.65
N CYS A 23 9.30 -17.64 -12.33
CA CYS A 23 8.26 -16.80 -11.77
C CYS A 23 7.30 -17.83 -11.17
N SER A 24 7.27 -17.91 -9.85
CA SER A 24 6.40 -18.83 -9.15
C SER A 24 5.01 -18.35 -9.48
N LEU A 25 4.44 -18.87 -10.58
CA LEU A 25 3.03 -19.11 -10.67
C LEU A 25 2.76 -19.99 -9.46
N SER A 26 2.40 -19.32 -8.36
CA SER A 26 1.65 -19.89 -7.27
C SER A 26 0.48 -20.62 -7.94
N LEU A 27 0.67 -21.92 -8.14
CA LEU A 27 -0.41 -22.84 -8.37
C LEU A 27 -1.33 -22.60 -7.20
N ARG A 28 -2.49 -21.99 -7.46
CA ARG A 28 -3.58 -21.88 -6.51
C ARG A 28 -3.92 -23.30 -6.08
N ILE A 29 -3.25 -23.80 -5.04
CA ILE A 29 -3.67 -25.00 -4.34
C ILE A 29 -5.01 -24.58 -3.75
N LYS A 30 -6.09 -24.88 -4.47
CA LYS A 30 -7.44 -24.73 -3.95
C LYS A 30 -7.49 -25.66 -2.74
N SER A 31 -7.32 -25.11 -1.55
CA SER A 31 -7.81 -25.82 -0.38
C SER A 31 -9.33 -25.88 -0.48
N GLY A 32 -9.93 -26.83 0.23
CA GLY A 32 -11.39 -26.95 0.34
C GLY A 32 -12.07 -25.79 1.10
N ILE A 33 -11.37 -24.70 1.44
CA ILE A 33 -11.97 -23.54 2.10
C ILE A 33 -12.94 -22.86 1.13
N LYS A 34 -14.23 -22.96 1.44
CA LYS A 34 -15.30 -22.34 0.66
C LYS A 34 -15.32 -20.83 0.93
N THR A 35 -14.98 -20.05 -0.10
CA THR A 35 -15.03 -18.60 -0.03
C THR A 35 -16.36 -18.04 -0.56
N ARG A 36 -16.70 -16.83 -0.11
CA ARG A 36 -17.77 -15.96 -0.57
C ARG A 36 -17.15 -14.68 -1.09
N SER A 37 -17.84 -13.99 -1.99
CA SER A 37 -17.41 -12.69 -2.48
C SER A 37 -18.61 -11.76 -2.67
N ALA A 38 -18.38 -10.47 -2.46
CA ALA A 38 -19.35 -9.40 -2.69
C ALA A 38 -18.64 -8.13 -3.17
N VAL A 39 -19.38 -7.34 -3.93
CA VAL A 39 -18.97 -6.04 -4.45
C VAL A 39 -19.76 -4.96 -3.73
N PHE A 40 -19.07 -3.91 -3.33
CA PHE A 40 -19.62 -2.76 -2.63
C PHE A 40 -19.14 -1.46 -3.28
N LEU A 41 -19.79 -0.35 -2.93
CA LEU A 41 -19.44 0.99 -3.35
C LEU A 41 -19.21 1.86 -2.11
N SER A 42 -18.28 2.79 -2.19
CA SER A 42 -18.25 3.94 -1.27
C SER A 42 -19.51 4.79 -1.47
N PRO A 43 -19.79 5.74 -0.57
CA PRO A 43 -20.63 6.88 -0.93
C PRO A 43 -20.07 7.60 -2.16
N GLU A 44 -20.95 8.29 -2.87
CA GLU A 44 -20.60 9.09 -4.03
C GLU A 44 -19.69 10.26 -3.64
N PHE A 45 -18.70 10.53 -4.48
CA PHE A 45 -17.95 11.78 -4.45
C PHE A 45 -17.90 12.41 -5.84
N GLU A 46 -17.91 13.74 -5.89
CA GLU A 46 -17.86 14.47 -7.15
C GLU A 46 -16.52 15.17 -7.34
N LEU A 47 -15.90 14.95 -8.50
CA LEU A 47 -14.68 15.64 -8.90
C LEU A 47 -14.87 16.44 -10.19
N GLY A 48 -14.38 17.67 -10.18
CA GLY A 48 -14.13 18.48 -11.37
C GLY A 48 -12.63 18.71 -11.59
N PRO A 49 -12.24 19.36 -12.70
CA PRO A 49 -10.83 19.56 -13.06
C PRO A 49 -9.96 20.11 -11.92
N GLY A 50 -8.90 19.40 -11.56
CA GLY A 50 -7.96 19.75 -10.50
C GLY A 50 -8.43 19.42 -9.08
N SER A 51 -9.73 19.16 -8.85
CA SER A 51 -10.24 18.97 -7.48
C SER A 51 -9.76 17.67 -6.84
N VAL A 52 -9.69 17.69 -5.51
CA VAL A 52 -9.25 16.59 -4.66
C VAL A 52 -10.39 16.10 -3.79
N GLU A 53 -10.55 14.78 -3.77
CA GLU A 53 -11.27 14.02 -2.76
C GLU A 53 -10.22 13.46 -1.80
N ASN A 54 -10.36 13.70 -0.50
CA ASN A 54 -9.57 13.03 0.53
C ASN A 54 -10.41 12.84 1.80
N ARG A 55 -11.40 11.94 1.71
CA ARG A 55 -12.44 11.79 2.73
C ARG A 55 -12.40 10.44 3.41
N ASN A 56 -12.73 10.46 4.71
CA ASN A 56 -12.97 9.26 5.51
C ASN A 56 -14.46 8.92 5.53
N TYR A 57 -14.81 7.75 5.01
CA TYR A 57 -16.14 7.18 5.06
C TYR A 57 -16.22 6.17 6.21
N TYR A 58 -17.05 6.44 7.20
CA TYR A 58 -17.21 5.58 8.37
C TYR A 58 -18.39 4.62 8.20
N ASN A 59 -18.30 3.46 8.86
CA ASN A 59 -19.32 2.41 8.82
C ASN A 59 -19.69 1.99 7.40
N ILE A 60 -18.67 1.81 6.54
CA ILE A 60 -18.88 1.31 5.18
C ILE A 60 -19.46 -0.11 5.20
N ASP A 61 -20.14 -0.46 4.11
CA ASP A 61 -20.59 -1.84 3.93
C ASP A 61 -19.39 -2.79 3.84
N PHE A 62 -19.41 -3.82 4.67
CA PHE A 62 -18.33 -4.78 4.74
C PHE A 62 -18.88 -6.14 5.20
N PRO A 63 -18.30 -7.28 4.77
CA PRO A 63 -18.72 -8.59 5.24
C PRO A 63 -18.74 -8.69 6.78
N ARG A 64 -19.85 -9.16 7.33
CA ARG A 64 -20.06 -9.28 8.78
C ARG A 64 -19.91 -10.72 9.26
N GLY A 65 -19.65 -10.87 10.56
CA GLY A 65 -19.43 -12.14 11.24
C GLY A 65 -17.96 -12.41 11.52
N HIS A 66 -17.68 -13.52 12.18
CA HIS A 66 -16.31 -13.98 12.40
C HIS A 66 -15.81 -14.65 11.12
N ILE A 67 -14.93 -13.96 10.39
CA ILE A 67 -14.52 -14.34 9.04
C ILE A 67 -13.01 -14.21 8.86
N ALA A 68 -12.52 -14.89 7.82
CA ALA A 68 -11.17 -14.73 7.30
C ALA A 68 -11.24 -13.95 5.99
N ILE A 69 -10.67 -12.74 5.94
CA ILE A 69 -10.53 -12.01 4.68
C ILE A 69 -9.44 -12.71 3.85
N LYS A 70 -9.78 -12.96 2.58
CA LYS A 70 -8.97 -13.70 1.61
C LYS A 70 -8.49 -12.84 0.47
N ARG A 71 -9.21 -11.77 0.12
CA ARG A 71 -8.82 -10.80 -0.91
C ARG A 71 -9.58 -9.50 -0.72
N PHE A 72 -8.94 -8.39 -1.06
CA PHE A 72 -9.57 -7.08 -1.17
C PHE A 72 -9.02 -6.38 -2.41
N ASP A 73 -9.89 -6.03 -3.36
CA ASP A 73 -9.55 -5.24 -4.54
C ASP A 73 -10.41 -3.98 -4.56
N ALA A 74 -9.85 -2.84 -4.99
CA ALA A 74 -10.60 -1.61 -5.18
C ALA A 74 -10.28 -0.93 -6.51
N GLU A 75 -11.20 -0.11 -7.01
CA GLU A 75 -11.07 0.64 -8.25
C GLU A 75 -11.99 1.88 -8.21
N VAL A 76 -11.54 3.01 -8.76
CA VAL A 76 -12.41 4.18 -8.95
C VAL A 76 -13.24 3.97 -10.20
N VAL A 77 -14.56 4.11 -10.06
CA VAL A 77 -15.53 3.92 -11.14
C VAL A 77 -16.49 5.09 -11.28
N ASP A 78 -17.04 5.27 -12.48
CA ASP A 78 -18.17 6.17 -12.72
C ASP A 78 -19.52 5.58 -12.26
N GLU A 79 -20.60 6.36 -12.43
CA GLU A 79 -21.98 5.94 -12.15
C GLU A 79 -22.43 4.67 -12.89
N ALA A 80 -21.82 4.37 -14.05
CA ALA A 80 -22.08 3.15 -14.80
C ALA A 80 -21.21 1.96 -14.34
N GLY A 81 -20.39 2.14 -13.30
CA GLY A 81 -19.49 1.13 -12.76
C GLY A 81 -18.23 0.89 -13.60
N ARG A 82 -17.94 1.78 -14.57
CA ARG A 82 -16.79 1.68 -15.47
C ARG A 82 -15.56 2.29 -14.79
N PRO A 83 -14.42 1.59 -14.79
CA PRO A 83 -13.16 2.14 -14.28
C PRO A 83 -12.73 3.42 -14.99
N ILE A 84 -12.04 4.31 -14.26
CA ILE A 84 -11.57 5.59 -14.78
C ILE A 84 -10.05 5.56 -15.04
N PRO A 85 -9.55 6.06 -16.18
CA PRO A 85 -8.12 6.11 -16.42
C PRO A 85 -7.38 7.00 -15.41
N LEU A 86 -6.18 6.58 -14.98
CA LEU A 86 -5.36 7.32 -14.00
C LEU A 86 -4.91 8.70 -14.49
N HIS A 87 -4.80 8.87 -15.82
CA HIS A 87 -4.50 10.16 -16.43
C HIS A 87 -5.69 11.13 -16.45
N GLU A 88 -6.88 10.68 -16.04
CA GLU A 88 -8.07 11.51 -15.82
C GLU A 88 -8.33 11.71 -14.32
N THR A 89 -8.51 10.62 -13.57
CA THR A 89 -8.66 10.63 -12.12
C THR A 89 -7.62 9.72 -11.51
N TYR A 90 -6.61 10.33 -10.90
CA TYR A 90 -5.55 9.60 -10.24
C TYR A 90 -6.01 9.16 -8.85
N LEU A 91 -6.10 7.83 -8.65
CA LEU A 91 -6.30 7.25 -7.33
C LEU A 91 -4.96 7.30 -6.57
N HIS A 92 -4.80 8.32 -5.73
CA HIS A 92 -3.58 8.54 -4.98
C HIS A 92 -3.40 7.46 -3.91
N HIS A 93 -4.41 7.25 -3.07
CA HIS A 93 -4.53 6.06 -2.24
C HIS A 93 -5.97 5.81 -1.82
N TRP A 94 -6.25 4.59 -1.42
CA TRP A 94 -7.40 4.21 -0.63
C TRP A 94 -6.92 3.37 0.55
N VAL A 95 -7.54 3.58 1.70
CA VAL A 95 -7.15 2.91 2.94
C VAL A 95 -8.38 2.35 3.62
N VAL A 96 -8.33 1.07 3.99
CA VAL A 96 -9.35 0.41 4.79
C VAL A 96 -8.81 0.14 6.18
N MET A 97 -9.54 0.63 7.19
CA MET A 97 -9.16 0.54 8.59
C MET A 97 -10.30 -0.03 9.44
N ARG A 98 -9.95 -0.96 10.31
CA ARG A 98 -10.84 -1.55 11.31
C ARG A 98 -10.88 -0.67 12.55
N TYR A 99 -12.05 -0.49 13.15
CA TYR A 99 -12.20 0.21 14.42
C TYR A 99 -13.33 -0.38 15.26
N TYR A 100 -13.25 -0.18 16.58
CA TYR A 100 -14.33 -0.45 17.51
C TYR A 100 -15.01 0.85 17.90
N VAL A 101 -16.33 0.85 17.97
CA VAL A 101 -17.09 1.99 18.48
C VAL A 101 -18.10 1.54 19.52
N ARG A 102 -18.37 2.34 20.57
CA ARG A 102 -19.44 2.01 21.51
C ARG A 102 -20.77 1.92 20.75
N LYS A 103 -21.61 0.99 21.18
CA LYS A 103 -23.00 0.92 20.74
C LYS A 103 -23.68 2.25 21.09
N ASP A 104 -24.54 2.74 20.20
CA ASP A 104 -25.34 3.96 20.37
C ASP A 104 -24.59 5.30 20.29
N VAL A 105 -23.37 5.35 19.76
CA VAL A 105 -22.68 6.63 19.46
C VAL A 105 -23.41 7.38 18.33
N PRO A 106 -23.88 8.62 18.58
CA PRO A 106 -24.66 9.36 17.59
C PRO A 106 -23.81 9.94 16.44
N ASN A 107 -22.55 10.29 16.68
CA ASN A 107 -21.66 10.85 15.66
C ASN A 107 -20.25 10.26 15.76
N VAL A 108 -19.99 9.23 14.96
CA VAL A 108 -18.71 8.51 14.92
C VAL A 108 -17.58 9.39 14.39
N GLU A 109 -17.85 10.26 13.42
CA GLU A 109 -16.84 11.16 12.84
C GLU A 109 -16.31 12.15 13.87
N TYR A 110 -17.22 12.76 14.63
CA TYR A 110 -16.86 13.65 15.72
C TYR A 110 -16.02 12.91 16.77
N ASP A 111 -16.47 11.74 17.23
CA ASP A 111 -15.72 10.92 18.21
C ASP A 111 -14.34 10.48 17.68
N ALA A 112 -14.23 10.15 16.38
CA ALA A 112 -12.96 9.79 15.76
C ALA A 112 -11.97 10.97 15.69
N SER A 113 -12.47 12.21 15.65
CA SER A 113 -11.65 13.42 15.64
C SER A 113 -11.17 13.85 17.04
N LEU A 114 -11.78 13.32 18.11
CA LEU A 114 -11.41 13.63 19.50
C LEU A 114 -10.09 12.93 19.89
N LYS A 115 -9.03 13.71 20.06
CA LYS A 115 -7.79 13.25 20.68
C LYS A 115 -7.95 13.24 22.21
N ASN A 116 -8.45 12.17 22.85
CA ASN A 116 -8.33 11.93 24.31
C ASN A 116 -8.78 10.53 24.78
N ASN A 117 -8.27 10.11 25.96
CA ASN A 117 -8.41 8.82 26.67
C ASN A 117 -9.83 8.40 27.14
N GLN A 118 -10.90 8.92 26.54
CA GLN A 118 -12.30 8.50 26.80
C GLN A 118 -13.08 8.25 25.51
N SER A 119 -12.37 7.95 24.42
CA SER A 119 -12.98 7.82 23.11
C SER A 119 -13.99 6.67 23.09
N ASN A 120 -15.19 6.94 22.59
CA ASN A 120 -16.12 5.89 22.18
C ASN A 120 -15.64 5.19 20.90
N PHE A 121 -14.44 5.51 20.42
CA PHE A 121 -13.82 5.07 19.18
C PHE A 121 -12.42 4.53 19.48
N VAL A 122 -12.14 3.29 19.09
CA VAL A 122 -10.85 2.63 19.24
C VAL A 122 -10.38 2.18 17.88
N ARG A 123 -9.30 2.79 17.39
CA ARG A 123 -8.63 2.36 16.16
C ARG A 123 -7.96 1.00 16.39
N VAL A 124 -8.30 0.00 15.57
CA VAL A 124 -7.56 -1.26 15.55
C VAL A 124 -6.35 -1.08 14.64
N ARG A 125 -5.15 -1.25 15.19
CA ARG A 125 -3.89 -1.07 14.46
C ARG A 125 -3.44 -2.39 13.84
N ASN A 126 -2.52 -2.31 12.88
CA ASN A 126 -1.74 -3.47 12.47
C ASN A 126 -0.67 -3.79 13.55
N ASN A 127 0.09 -4.85 13.33
CA ASN A 127 1.09 -5.37 14.26
C ASN A 127 2.48 -4.73 14.09
N GLY A 128 2.61 -3.77 13.17
CA GLY A 128 3.82 -3.02 12.93
C GLY A 128 4.08 -1.93 13.97
N VAL A 129 5.28 -1.35 13.89
CA VAL A 129 5.78 -0.33 14.83
C VAL A 129 5.19 1.07 14.59
N CYS A 130 4.70 1.34 13.38
CA CYS A 130 4.16 2.63 12.99
C CYS A 130 2.74 2.87 13.52
N LYS A 131 2.62 3.65 14.60
CA LYS A 131 1.34 3.91 15.29
C LYS A 131 0.31 4.70 14.45
N ASN A 132 0.75 5.41 13.42
CA ASN A 132 -0.07 6.21 12.50
C ASN A 132 -0.51 5.44 11.24
N LEU A 133 0.15 4.32 10.91
CA LEU A 133 -0.24 3.44 9.80
C LEU A 133 -1.11 2.32 10.37
N GLY A 134 -2.43 2.56 10.47
CA GLY A 134 -3.38 1.61 11.06
C GLY A 134 -4.14 0.76 10.03
N GLN A 135 -3.79 0.88 8.75
CA GLN A 135 -4.54 0.27 7.67
C GLN A 135 -4.36 -1.26 7.61
N TYR A 136 -5.43 -1.94 7.22
CA TYR A 136 -5.44 -3.37 6.92
C TYR A 136 -5.16 -3.61 5.43
N TYR A 137 -5.71 -2.72 4.61
CA TYR A 137 -5.39 -2.57 3.19
C TYR A 137 -5.12 -1.09 2.93
N GLY A 138 -4.05 -0.80 2.19
CA GLY A 138 -3.70 0.55 1.78
C GLY A 138 -2.87 0.47 0.51
N LEU A 139 -3.49 0.84 -0.61
CA LEU A 139 -2.90 0.84 -1.95
C LEU A 139 -3.33 2.13 -2.65
N GLY A 140 -2.69 2.47 -3.75
CA GLY A 140 -3.12 3.52 -4.66
C GLY A 140 -3.39 3.01 -6.05
N SER A 141 -2.91 3.77 -7.02
CA SER A 141 -3.00 3.48 -8.45
C SER A 141 -2.47 2.09 -8.85
N GLU A 142 -1.58 1.50 -8.05
CA GLU A 142 -1.00 0.18 -8.28
C GLU A 142 -1.99 -0.98 -8.07
N THR A 143 -3.20 -0.73 -7.58
CA THR A 143 -4.16 -1.81 -7.23
C THR A 143 -4.53 -2.74 -8.40
N ARG A 144 -4.42 -2.30 -9.66
CA ARG A 144 -4.96 -3.02 -10.84
C ARG A 144 -4.18 -4.28 -11.22
N LYS A 145 -2.86 -4.24 -11.08
CA LYS A 145 -1.96 -5.35 -11.41
C LYS A 145 -1.19 -5.86 -10.18
N THR A 146 -1.67 -5.54 -8.97
CA THR A 146 -1.11 -6.04 -7.70
C THR A 146 -1.99 -7.14 -7.13
N PRO A 147 -1.52 -8.41 -7.08
CA PRO A 147 -2.27 -9.47 -6.42
C PRO A 147 -2.35 -9.24 -4.91
N THR A 148 -3.56 -9.21 -4.33
CA THR A 148 -3.79 -8.96 -2.89
C THR A 148 -4.36 -10.18 -2.13
N TYR A 149 -4.29 -11.37 -2.72
CA TYR A 149 -4.90 -12.56 -2.12
C TYR A 149 -4.05 -13.10 -0.96
N VAL A 150 -4.73 -13.66 0.04
CA VAL A 150 -4.12 -14.39 1.17
C VAL A 150 -4.17 -15.89 0.85
N PRO A 151 -3.02 -16.60 0.73
CA PRO A 151 -2.99 -18.00 0.35
C PRO A 151 -3.65 -18.90 1.40
N ASP A 152 -4.14 -20.07 1.00
CA ASP A 152 -4.63 -21.07 1.96
C ASP A 152 -3.46 -21.74 2.71
N PRO A 153 -3.65 -22.16 3.97
CA PRO A 153 -4.87 -22.07 4.78
C PRO A 153 -4.97 -20.75 5.58
N TYR A 154 -4.27 -19.71 5.18
CA TYR A 154 -4.15 -18.47 5.95
C TYR A 154 -5.34 -17.52 5.77
N GLY A 155 -5.55 -16.59 6.70
CA GLY A 155 -6.59 -15.58 6.59
C GLY A 155 -6.40 -14.42 7.55
N ILE A 156 -6.76 -13.21 7.12
CA ILE A 156 -6.80 -12.05 8.04
C ILE A 156 -8.09 -12.18 8.86
N GLU A 157 -7.94 -12.46 10.16
CA GLU A 157 -9.06 -12.68 11.08
C GLU A 157 -9.75 -11.36 11.45
N VAL A 158 -11.06 -11.30 11.24
CA VAL A 158 -11.89 -10.14 11.63
C VAL A 158 -13.23 -10.58 12.21
N GLY A 159 -13.89 -9.69 12.94
CA GLY A 159 -15.17 -9.98 13.59
C GLY A 159 -15.14 -11.05 14.67
N ASN A 160 -13.97 -11.36 15.24
CA ASN A 160 -13.85 -12.27 16.39
C ASN A 160 -14.44 -11.60 17.65
N PRO A 161 -15.55 -12.13 18.22
CA PRO A 161 -16.20 -11.50 19.37
C PRO A 161 -15.30 -11.40 20.61
N ALA A 162 -14.30 -12.27 20.75
CA ALA A 162 -13.36 -12.23 21.86
C ALA A 162 -12.36 -11.06 21.78
N GLN A 163 -12.23 -10.42 20.62
CA GLN A 163 -11.34 -9.26 20.41
C GLN A 163 -12.07 -7.92 20.55
N VAL A 164 -13.42 -7.92 20.56
CA VAL A 164 -14.23 -6.70 20.62
C VAL A 164 -14.50 -6.34 22.09
N PRO A 165 -14.15 -5.12 22.56
CA PRO A 165 -14.41 -4.72 23.94
C PRO A 165 -15.91 -4.72 24.30
N ASP A 166 -16.21 -4.98 25.57
CA ASP A 166 -17.59 -4.99 26.07
C ASP A 166 -18.31 -3.66 25.79
N GLY A 167 -19.50 -3.75 25.19
CA GLY A 167 -20.29 -2.57 24.82
C GLY A 167 -19.85 -1.88 23.53
N PHE A 168 -18.85 -2.42 22.83
CA PHE A 168 -18.43 -1.95 21.51
C PHE A 168 -18.97 -2.86 20.41
N GLU A 169 -18.89 -2.36 19.19
CA GLU A 169 -19.05 -3.12 17.96
C GLU A 169 -17.94 -2.77 16.96
N GLU A 170 -17.64 -3.72 16.09
CA GLU A 170 -16.66 -3.58 15.03
C GLU A 170 -17.28 -2.94 13.79
N ARG A 171 -16.58 -1.96 13.23
CA ARG A 171 -16.92 -1.27 12.00
C ARG A 171 -15.67 -0.97 11.17
N TRP A 172 -15.89 -0.54 9.93
CA TRP A 172 -14.84 -0.27 8.96
C TRP A 172 -14.90 1.17 8.47
N MET A 173 -13.72 1.77 8.31
CA MET A 173 -13.51 3.09 7.75
C MET A 173 -12.77 2.95 6.42
N LEU A 174 -13.23 3.66 5.40
CA LEU A 174 -12.56 3.78 4.11
C LEU A 174 -12.13 5.23 3.89
N ASN A 175 -10.83 5.46 3.73
CA ASN A 175 -10.34 6.71 3.18
C ASN A 175 -10.20 6.57 1.66
N VAL A 176 -10.66 7.58 0.91
CA VAL A 176 -10.44 7.68 -0.53
C VAL A 176 -9.73 9.00 -0.80
N HIS A 177 -8.53 8.91 -1.38
CA HIS A 177 -7.79 10.05 -1.88
C HIS A 177 -7.65 9.97 -3.40
N ALA A 178 -8.41 10.80 -4.12
CA ALA A 178 -8.44 10.83 -5.58
C ALA A 178 -8.31 12.27 -6.10
N ILE A 179 -7.59 12.44 -7.20
CA ILE A 179 -7.26 13.73 -7.78
C ILE A 179 -7.69 13.74 -9.24
N ASP A 180 -8.55 14.69 -9.61
CA ASP A 180 -8.87 14.92 -11.03
C ASP A 180 -7.73 15.69 -11.70
N THR A 181 -7.01 15.01 -12.58
CA THR A 181 -5.84 15.57 -13.26
C THR A 181 -6.17 16.08 -14.67
N ARG A 182 -7.45 16.10 -15.06
CA ARG A 182 -7.88 16.63 -16.36
C ARG A 182 -7.60 18.14 -16.42
N GLY A 183 -6.85 18.55 -17.44
CA GLY A 183 -6.45 19.94 -17.62
C GLY A 183 -5.44 20.46 -16.59
N ALA A 184 -4.86 19.60 -15.74
CA ALA A 184 -3.80 20.02 -14.83
C ALA A 184 -2.59 20.58 -15.61
N VAL A 185 -2.02 21.69 -15.12
CA VAL A 185 -0.83 22.29 -15.74
C VAL A 185 0.41 21.39 -15.63
N ASP A 186 0.45 20.57 -14.59
CA ASP A 186 1.52 19.64 -14.27
C ASP A 186 0.89 18.44 -13.54
N LYS A 187 0.57 17.38 -14.30
CA LYS A 187 -0.12 16.20 -13.76
C LYS A 187 0.71 15.54 -12.66
N LEU A 188 2.01 15.37 -12.89
CA LEU A 188 2.90 14.71 -11.93
C LEU A 188 3.01 15.53 -10.65
N GLY A 189 3.21 16.84 -10.77
CA GLY A 189 3.22 17.73 -9.61
C GLY A 189 1.90 17.74 -8.83
N CYS A 190 0.74 17.60 -9.51
CA CYS A 190 -0.54 17.42 -8.81
C CYS A 190 -0.56 16.08 -8.05
N THR A 191 -0.16 14.98 -8.68
CA THR A 191 -0.15 13.66 -8.04
C THR A 191 0.88 13.54 -6.92
N GLU A 192 1.89 14.40 -6.90
CA GLU A 192 2.89 14.54 -5.82
C GLU A 192 2.52 15.63 -4.80
N CYS A 193 1.30 16.17 -4.90
CA CYS A 193 0.75 17.15 -3.98
C CYS A 193 1.65 18.39 -3.78
N ARG A 194 2.24 18.91 -4.86
CA ARG A 194 3.16 20.06 -4.80
C ARG A 194 2.43 21.34 -4.39
N CYS A 195 2.83 21.96 -3.28
CA CYS A 195 2.05 23.01 -2.61
C CYS A 195 1.81 24.27 -3.46
N ASP A 196 2.75 24.62 -4.35
CA ASP A 196 2.62 25.74 -5.30
C ASP A 196 1.51 25.50 -6.35
N LEU A 197 1.26 24.24 -6.73
CA LEU A 197 0.19 23.90 -7.66
C LEU A 197 -1.19 23.95 -7.00
N TYR A 198 -1.28 23.73 -5.70
CA TYR A 198 -2.52 23.84 -4.94
C TYR A 198 -2.73 25.23 -4.32
N ASN A 199 -1.74 26.12 -4.40
CA ASN A 199 -1.72 27.43 -3.75
C ASN A 199 -1.98 27.34 -2.23
N ILE A 200 -1.35 26.35 -1.58
CA ILE A 200 -1.52 26.06 -0.15
C ILE A 200 -0.32 26.55 0.65
N THR A 201 -0.60 27.24 1.75
CA THR A 201 0.41 27.71 2.73
C THR A 201 0.09 27.27 4.16
N LYS A 202 -1.05 26.60 4.36
CA LYS A 202 -1.53 26.09 5.64
C LYS A 202 -2.13 24.71 5.43
N ASP A 203 -1.95 23.82 6.39
CA ASP A 203 -2.56 22.50 6.34
C ASP A 203 -4.08 22.51 6.60
N GLU A 204 -4.70 21.34 6.57
CA GLU A 204 -6.14 21.14 6.82
C GLU A 204 -6.64 21.68 8.17
N TYR A 205 -5.74 21.85 9.15
CA TYR A 205 -6.06 22.40 10.48
C TYR A 205 -5.75 23.91 10.58
N GLY A 206 -5.38 24.55 9.47
CA GLY A 206 -5.02 25.96 9.42
C GLY A 206 -3.64 26.29 9.97
N ARG A 207 -2.78 25.29 10.21
CA ARG A 207 -1.42 25.49 10.71
C ARG A 207 -0.50 25.87 9.55
N PRO A 208 0.34 26.92 9.70
CA PRO A 208 1.29 27.30 8.64
C PRO A 208 2.24 26.16 8.29
N LEU A 209 2.49 25.96 6.99
CA LEU A 209 3.51 25.05 6.50
C LEU A 209 4.90 25.66 6.73
N THR A 210 5.90 24.80 6.94
CA THR A 210 7.29 25.25 6.99
C THR A 210 7.75 25.66 5.59
N SER A 211 8.68 26.61 5.50
CA SER A 211 9.13 27.15 4.20
C SER A 211 9.84 26.12 3.31
N ASP A 212 10.31 25.02 3.90
CA ASP A 212 10.98 23.92 3.24
C ASP A 212 10.03 22.78 2.82
N TYR A 213 8.76 22.78 3.25
CA TYR A 213 7.79 21.77 2.84
C TYR A 213 7.25 22.06 1.44
N ARG A 214 7.70 21.29 0.42
CA ARG A 214 7.38 21.58 -0.98
C ARG A 214 6.16 20.84 -1.51
N GLY A 215 5.82 19.70 -0.92
CA GLY A 215 4.67 18.90 -1.34
C GLY A 215 4.45 17.66 -0.49
N GLY A 216 3.23 17.14 -0.56
CA GLY A 216 2.79 15.94 0.17
C GLY A 216 1.43 16.13 0.87
N LEU A 217 1.14 15.26 1.83
CA LEU A 217 -0.14 15.16 2.57
C LEU A 217 -0.72 16.50 3.03
N LEU A 218 0.12 17.48 3.38
CA LEU A 218 -0.35 18.77 3.92
C LEU A 218 -0.89 19.73 2.84
N CYS A 219 -0.74 19.40 1.55
CA CYS A 219 -1.03 20.30 0.44
C CYS A 219 -2.18 19.84 -0.48
N CYS A 220 -2.62 18.59 -0.36
CA CYS A 220 -3.72 17.99 -1.15
C CYS A 220 -4.78 17.35 -0.23
N TYR A 221 -5.25 18.09 0.77
CA TYR A 221 -6.36 17.65 1.62
C TYR A 221 -7.71 17.85 0.91
N ASP A 222 -8.80 17.37 1.54
CA ASP A 222 -10.13 17.37 0.94
C ASP A 222 -10.54 18.76 0.44
N HIS A 223 -11.21 18.82 -0.71
CA HIS A 223 -11.67 20.05 -1.36
C HIS A 223 -10.60 21.04 -1.84
N THR A 224 -9.32 20.69 -1.75
CA THR A 224 -8.27 21.45 -2.45
C THR A 224 -8.39 21.28 -3.97
N GLN A 225 -7.74 22.17 -4.73
CA GLN A 225 -7.76 22.14 -6.18
C GLN A 225 -6.38 22.40 -6.74
N CYS A 226 -5.85 21.43 -7.49
CA CYS A 226 -4.63 21.59 -8.25
C CYS A 226 -4.84 22.55 -9.42
N LYS A 227 -3.81 23.32 -9.75
CA LYS A 227 -3.82 24.28 -10.84
C LYS A 227 -4.10 23.61 -12.19
N VAL A 228 -5.11 24.12 -12.87
CA VAL A 228 -5.49 23.72 -14.23
C VAL A 228 -5.14 24.80 -15.25
N THR A 229 -4.99 24.43 -16.51
CA THR A 229 -4.75 25.35 -17.62
C THR A 229 -5.88 26.37 -17.69
N GLU A 230 -5.51 27.64 -17.90
CA GLU A 230 -6.49 28.73 -18.01
C GLU A 230 -7.50 28.45 -19.13
N GLY A 231 -8.79 28.62 -18.83
CA GLY A 231 -9.87 28.36 -19.77
C GLY A 231 -10.24 26.88 -19.93
N PHE A 232 -9.55 25.94 -19.29
CA PHE A 232 -9.97 24.54 -19.29
C PHE A 232 -11.28 24.36 -18.54
N GLN A 233 -12.29 23.82 -19.24
CA GLN A 233 -13.59 23.50 -18.66
C GLN A 233 -13.93 22.05 -18.99
N SER A 234 -14.38 21.32 -18.00
CA SER A 234 -14.91 19.96 -18.15
C SER A 234 -15.97 19.72 -17.09
N ALA A 235 -16.90 18.82 -17.40
CA ALA A 235 -17.94 18.44 -16.46
C ALA A 235 -17.35 17.81 -15.20
N ARG A 236 -17.99 18.10 -14.07
CA ARG A 236 -17.83 17.32 -12.84
C ARG A 236 -18.33 15.90 -13.09
N ARG A 237 -17.74 14.93 -12.40
CA ARG A 237 -18.11 13.52 -12.48
C ARG A 237 -18.45 13.00 -11.10
N SER A 238 -19.57 12.29 -11.02
CA SER A 238 -19.92 11.45 -9.88
C SER A 238 -19.14 10.15 -9.97
N LEU A 239 -18.40 9.84 -8.91
CA LEU A 239 -17.47 8.73 -8.82
C LEU A 239 -17.68 7.96 -7.53
N TYR A 240 -17.22 6.71 -7.54
CA TYR A 240 -17.27 5.81 -6.40
C TYR A 240 -15.96 5.02 -6.33
N LEU A 241 -15.54 4.65 -5.12
CA LEU A 241 -14.61 3.54 -4.97
C LEU A 241 -15.43 2.24 -4.94
N LYS A 242 -15.30 1.43 -5.99
CA LYS A 242 -15.84 0.07 -6.04
C LYS A 242 -14.83 -0.88 -5.42
N TYR A 243 -15.25 -1.66 -4.43
CA TYR A 243 -14.39 -2.66 -3.81
C TYR A 243 -15.03 -4.04 -3.78
N THR A 244 -14.21 -5.06 -3.98
CA THR A 244 -14.59 -6.47 -3.93
C THR A 244 -13.86 -7.13 -2.78
N VAL A 245 -14.63 -7.79 -1.90
CA VAL A 245 -14.06 -8.55 -0.79
C VAL A 245 -14.30 -10.03 -1.06
N GLU A 246 -13.28 -10.86 -0.90
CA GLU A 246 -13.41 -12.32 -0.82
C GLU A 246 -13.10 -12.75 0.62
N TRP A 247 -13.95 -13.60 1.20
CA TRP A 247 -13.79 -14.08 2.57
C TRP A 247 -14.28 -15.50 2.76
N ALA A 248 -13.86 -16.15 3.84
CA ALA A 248 -14.40 -17.42 4.31
C ALA A 248 -15.00 -17.25 5.71
N ASP A 249 -15.98 -18.08 6.07
CA ASP A 249 -16.43 -18.16 7.47
C ASP A 249 -15.25 -18.69 8.31
N TRP A 250 -15.02 -18.09 9.49
CA TRP A 250 -13.91 -18.49 10.32
C TRP A 250 -14.08 -19.93 10.82
N SER A 251 -12.98 -20.68 10.86
CA SER A 251 -12.92 -22.01 11.45
C SER A 251 -11.52 -22.29 11.98
N ASP A 252 -11.38 -23.25 12.90
CA ASP A 252 -10.09 -23.64 13.48
C ASP A 252 -9.10 -24.24 12.46
N SER A 253 -9.55 -24.48 11.22
CA SER A 253 -8.70 -24.91 10.10
C SER A 253 -7.97 -23.75 9.42
N ILE A 254 -8.40 -22.50 9.65
CA ILE A 254 -7.80 -21.30 9.10
C ILE A 254 -6.72 -20.80 10.05
N LEU A 255 -5.55 -20.48 9.51
CA LEU A 255 -4.45 -19.91 10.27
C LEU A 255 -4.48 -18.38 10.19
N PRO A 256 -4.58 -17.65 11.32
CA PRO A 256 -4.55 -16.20 11.30
C PRO A 256 -3.20 -15.69 10.79
N VAL A 257 -3.23 -14.54 10.10
CA VAL A 257 -2.05 -13.77 9.76
C VAL A 257 -2.13 -12.38 10.36
N GLN A 258 -0.96 -11.90 10.77
CA GLN A 258 -0.73 -10.56 11.28
C GLN A 258 -0.25 -9.65 10.15
N ILE A 259 -0.62 -8.38 10.24
CA ILE A 259 -0.30 -7.37 9.24
C ILE A 259 0.86 -6.54 9.76
N TYR A 260 1.90 -6.35 8.97
CA TYR A 260 2.98 -5.41 9.28
C TYR A 260 3.15 -4.43 8.13
N ILE A 261 3.30 -3.15 8.48
CA ILE A 261 3.58 -2.07 7.53
C ILE A 261 4.81 -1.33 8.02
N PHE A 262 5.82 -1.24 7.17
CA PHE A 262 7.07 -0.56 7.42
C PHE A 262 7.14 0.73 6.62
N ASP A 263 7.72 1.77 7.22
CA ASP A 263 7.87 3.08 6.63
C ASP A 263 9.37 3.43 6.54
N ILE A 264 9.82 3.74 5.33
CA ILE A 264 11.21 4.13 5.09
C ILE A 264 11.61 5.42 5.81
N THR A 265 10.64 6.26 6.17
CA THR A 265 10.83 7.56 6.81
C THR A 265 10.82 7.51 8.34
N ASP A 266 10.64 6.33 8.91
CA ASP A 266 10.73 6.16 10.35
C ASP A 266 12.14 6.52 10.87
N THR A 267 12.22 7.11 12.06
CA THR A 267 13.47 7.70 12.59
C THR A 267 14.00 6.94 13.80
N TRP A 268 13.63 5.67 13.94
CA TRP A 268 14.03 4.84 15.06
C TRP A 268 15.56 4.72 15.14
N THR A 269 16.11 4.96 16.34
CA THR A 269 17.56 5.00 16.59
C THR A 269 18.12 3.73 17.23
N GLY A 270 17.26 2.79 17.62
CA GLY A 270 17.66 1.59 18.36
C GLY A 270 17.75 1.76 19.88
N LEU A 271 17.63 2.98 20.40
CA LEU A 271 17.77 3.27 21.84
C LEU A 271 16.47 3.04 22.63
N ASP A 272 15.35 3.50 22.09
CA ASP A 272 14.01 3.30 22.63
C ASP A 272 13.19 2.48 21.63
N SER A 273 12.65 1.34 22.06
CA SER A 273 11.83 0.46 21.22
C SER A 273 10.48 1.06 20.84
N ASP A 274 10.02 2.11 21.53
CA ASP A 274 8.71 2.73 21.31
C ASP A 274 8.76 4.03 20.49
N GLU A 275 9.96 4.56 20.22
CA GLU A 275 10.20 5.84 19.56
C GLU A 275 10.19 5.71 18.02
N HIS A 276 9.01 5.43 17.48
CA HIS A 276 8.74 5.38 16.05
C HIS A 276 7.89 6.59 15.61
N HIS A 277 8.39 7.33 14.62
CA HIS A 277 7.74 8.55 14.13
C HIS A 277 6.99 8.35 12.82
N CYS A 278 7.49 7.46 11.94
CA CYS A 278 6.90 7.08 10.64
C CYS A 278 6.23 8.26 9.90
N LYS A 279 7.02 9.09 9.21
CA LYS A 279 6.56 10.34 8.60
C LYS A 279 5.70 10.14 7.33
N VAL A 280 5.54 8.90 6.87
CA VAL A 280 4.76 8.45 5.70
C VAL A 280 5.35 8.87 4.36
N GLU A 281 5.67 10.15 4.20
CA GLU A 281 6.17 10.73 2.96
C GLU A 281 7.53 11.40 3.11
N TYR A 282 8.28 11.44 2.01
CA TYR A 282 9.55 12.15 1.92
C TYR A 282 9.76 12.78 0.55
N GLU A 283 10.81 13.58 0.44
CA GLU A 283 11.22 14.22 -0.80
C GLU A 283 12.47 13.54 -1.37
N VAL A 284 12.53 13.42 -2.69
CA VAL A 284 13.74 13.04 -3.43
C VAL A 284 14.18 14.26 -4.21
N ALA A 285 15.40 14.73 -3.94
CA ALA A 285 15.98 15.84 -4.68
C ALA A 285 16.52 15.35 -6.02
N GLU A 286 16.43 16.21 -7.04
CA GLU A 286 17.17 16.00 -8.29
C GLU A 286 18.67 15.98 -7.99
N ALA A 287 19.29 14.82 -8.17
CA ALA A 287 20.72 14.62 -7.93
C ALA A 287 21.51 14.49 -9.25
N CYS A 288 20.81 14.36 -10.38
CA CYS A 288 21.38 14.09 -11.68
C CYS A 288 21.06 15.18 -12.70
N LYS A 289 22.11 15.79 -13.28
CA LYS A 289 22.03 16.37 -14.63
C LYS A 289 22.62 15.35 -15.58
N VAL A 290 21.86 14.86 -16.55
CA VAL A 290 22.33 13.87 -17.54
C VAL A 290 23.37 14.54 -18.45
N THR A 291 24.61 14.68 -17.97
CA THR A 291 25.75 15.18 -18.73
C THR A 291 26.78 14.06 -18.86
N SER A 292 26.53 13.22 -19.88
CA SER A 292 27.50 12.47 -20.69
C SER A 292 28.60 11.61 -20.01
N VAL A 293 28.67 10.35 -20.47
CA VAL A 293 29.82 9.41 -20.56
C VAL A 293 30.17 8.51 -19.37
N THR A 294 29.68 8.72 -18.15
CA THR A 294 29.77 7.70 -17.08
C THR A 294 28.42 7.53 -16.41
N GLY A 295 27.81 6.36 -16.60
CA GLY A 295 26.47 6.04 -16.09
C GLY A 295 26.44 5.99 -14.57
N ASN A 296 26.21 7.14 -13.94
CA ASN A 296 25.66 7.16 -12.60
C ASN A 296 24.18 6.78 -12.73
N GLU A 297 23.78 5.66 -12.14
CA GLU A 297 22.37 5.31 -12.01
C GLU A 297 21.72 6.40 -11.13
N CYS A 298 20.83 7.20 -11.72
CA CYS A 298 20.15 8.30 -11.04
C CYS A 298 19.09 7.76 -10.09
N VAL A 299 19.55 7.28 -8.94
CA VAL A 299 18.76 6.59 -7.93
C VAL A 299 18.99 7.24 -6.57
N ASP A 300 17.92 7.65 -5.90
CA ASP A 300 17.90 7.91 -4.45
C ASP A 300 17.52 6.61 -3.75
N THR A 301 18.49 6.03 -3.05
CA THR A 301 18.30 4.83 -2.22
C THR A 301 18.17 5.24 -0.77
N ARG A 302 17.03 4.93 -0.17
CA ARG A 302 16.81 5.04 1.27
C ARG A 302 16.86 3.66 1.89
N ARG A 303 17.50 3.56 3.06
CA ARG A 303 17.50 2.35 3.89
C ARG A 303 17.11 2.71 5.31
N ASN A 304 16.22 1.91 5.88
CA ASN A 304 15.83 2.01 7.27
C ASN A 304 15.87 0.64 7.96
N ARG A 305 15.94 0.65 9.28
CA ARG A 305 15.94 -0.55 10.11
C ARG A 305 14.70 -0.57 10.99
N VAL A 306 14.11 -1.75 11.16
CA VAL A 306 12.96 -1.95 12.03
C VAL A 306 13.13 -3.25 12.80
N ARG A 307 12.94 -3.20 14.11
CA ARG A 307 12.94 -4.40 14.95
C ARG A 307 11.55 -5.00 15.01
N ILE A 308 11.44 -6.28 14.66
CA ILE A 308 10.16 -6.98 14.67
C ILE A 308 9.82 -7.44 16.10
N PRO A 309 8.58 -7.23 16.57
CA PRO A 309 8.20 -7.54 17.94
C PRO A 309 8.01 -9.03 18.24
N THR A 310 7.78 -9.87 17.22
CA THR A 310 7.46 -11.30 17.37
C THR A 310 7.95 -12.13 16.19
N GLU A 311 8.40 -13.35 16.43
CA GLU A 311 8.74 -14.29 15.34
C GLU A 311 7.52 -14.69 14.49
N GLY A 312 7.76 -15.16 13.26
CA GLY A 312 6.73 -15.73 12.42
C GLY A 312 7.20 -16.08 11.01
N TYR A 313 6.27 -16.50 10.15
CA TYR A 313 6.54 -16.90 8.77
C TYR A 313 5.90 -15.93 7.80
N VAL A 314 6.69 -15.34 6.91
CA VAL A 314 6.17 -14.47 5.86
C VAL A 314 5.38 -15.33 4.86
N ILE A 315 4.17 -14.91 4.52
CA ILE A 315 3.30 -15.60 3.55
C ILE A 315 2.90 -14.70 2.38
N TYR A 316 3.07 -13.38 2.53
CA TYR A 316 2.86 -12.38 1.50
C TYR A 316 3.73 -11.15 1.76
N GLY A 317 4.20 -10.49 0.70
CA GLY A 317 4.86 -9.19 0.79
C GLY A 317 4.68 -8.34 -0.47
N VAL A 318 4.56 -7.02 -0.28
CA VAL A 318 4.44 -6.03 -1.36
C VAL A 318 4.90 -4.66 -0.87
N ALA A 319 5.47 -3.84 -1.75
CA ALA A 319 5.77 -2.44 -1.45
C ALA A 319 4.70 -1.51 -2.04
N HIS A 320 4.61 -0.31 -1.48
CA HIS A 320 3.84 0.80 -2.03
C HIS A 320 4.79 1.96 -2.33
N GLN A 321 4.76 2.41 -3.58
CA GLN A 321 5.57 3.52 -4.09
C GLN A 321 4.70 4.37 -5.04
N HIS A 322 5.00 5.66 -5.11
CA HIS A 322 4.42 6.60 -6.08
C HIS A 322 5.26 6.63 -7.37
N THR A 323 4.76 7.33 -8.39
CA THR A 323 5.49 7.58 -9.64
C THR A 323 6.91 8.10 -9.36
N GLY A 324 7.90 7.57 -10.08
CA GLY A 324 9.32 7.75 -9.76
C GLY A 324 9.93 6.56 -9.01
N GLY A 325 9.12 5.69 -8.40
CA GLY A 325 9.60 4.46 -7.75
C GLY A 325 10.32 3.52 -8.71
N ILE A 326 11.44 2.96 -8.27
CA ILE A 326 12.23 1.97 -9.04
C ILE A 326 12.04 0.57 -8.46
N GLY A 327 11.83 0.48 -7.15
CA GLY A 327 11.60 -0.76 -6.43
C GLY A 327 11.95 -0.63 -4.97
N ALA A 328 11.47 -1.58 -4.18
CA ALA A 328 11.78 -1.69 -2.77
C ALA A 328 12.09 -3.14 -2.41
N ALA A 329 12.84 -3.32 -1.33
CA ALA A 329 13.18 -4.63 -0.82
C ALA A 329 13.22 -4.65 0.71
N LEU A 330 12.82 -5.78 1.27
CA LEU A 330 12.91 -6.08 2.68
C LEU A 330 13.92 -7.20 2.88
N TYR A 331 14.86 -6.99 3.80
CA TYR A 331 15.94 -7.93 4.10
C TYR A 331 15.91 -8.33 5.58
N GLY A 332 16.35 -9.56 5.85
CA GLY A 332 16.68 -10.00 7.21
C GLY A 332 17.97 -9.36 7.71
N GLU A 333 18.25 -9.49 9.00
CA GLU A 333 19.45 -8.93 9.63
C GLU A 333 20.75 -9.49 9.03
N ASP A 334 20.70 -10.74 8.59
CA ASP A 334 21.77 -11.48 7.92
C ASP A 334 21.92 -11.13 6.42
N GLY A 335 21.13 -10.19 5.90
CA GLY A 335 21.15 -9.75 4.52
C GLY A 335 20.35 -10.65 3.56
N ARG A 336 19.65 -11.68 4.05
CA ARG A 336 18.77 -12.49 3.19
C ARG A 336 17.62 -11.64 2.65
N VAL A 337 17.24 -11.88 1.40
CA VAL A 337 16.06 -11.22 0.82
C VAL A 337 14.80 -11.86 1.41
N ILE A 338 13.97 -11.07 2.08
CA ILE A 338 12.64 -11.48 2.53
C ILE A 338 11.64 -11.30 1.39
N CYS A 339 11.65 -10.12 0.77
CA CYS A 339 10.83 -9.82 -0.39
C CYS A 339 11.42 -8.67 -1.20
N SER A 340 11.34 -8.74 -2.53
CA SER A 340 11.62 -7.64 -3.45
C SER A 340 10.36 -7.33 -4.24
N SER A 341 9.97 -6.05 -4.26
CA SER A 341 8.74 -5.56 -4.87
C SER A 341 9.08 -4.43 -5.85
N ILE A 342 8.72 -4.62 -7.11
CA ILE A 342 9.09 -3.75 -8.23
C ILE A 342 7.80 -3.15 -8.83
N PRO A 343 7.75 -1.85 -9.10
CA PRO A 343 6.62 -1.22 -9.76
C PRO A 343 6.44 -1.70 -11.20
N ILE A 344 5.17 -1.84 -11.58
CA ILE A 344 4.73 -2.16 -12.93
C ILE A 344 4.16 -0.87 -13.52
N TYR A 345 4.91 -0.27 -14.44
CA TYR A 345 4.46 0.91 -15.17
C TYR A 345 3.60 0.53 -16.38
N GLY A 346 2.54 1.33 -16.61
CA GLY A 346 1.73 1.23 -17.82
C GLY A 346 2.50 1.66 -19.08
N LYS A 347 1.95 1.33 -20.25
CA LYS A 347 2.58 1.55 -21.56
C LYS A 347 1.65 2.15 -22.62
N GLY A 348 0.38 2.34 -22.32
CA GLY A 348 -0.65 2.85 -23.21
C GLY A 348 -1.58 3.86 -22.53
N GLU A 349 -2.77 4.01 -23.07
CA GLU A 349 -3.80 4.94 -22.54
C GLU A 349 -5.02 4.20 -21.98
N GLU A 350 -5.04 2.88 -22.10
CA GLU A 350 -6.14 2.06 -21.62
C GLU A 350 -6.14 1.97 -20.09
N VAL A 351 -7.34 1.81 -19.51
CA VAL A 351 -7.50 1.60 -18.07
C VAL A 351 -6.65 0.42 -17.61
N GLY A 352 -5.74 0.69 -16.67
CA GLY A 352 -4.85 -0.30 -16.08
C GLY A 352 -3.55 -0.51 -16.84
N ASP A 353 -3.31 0.28 -17.90
CA ASP A 353 -2.04 0.30 -18.62
C ASP A 353 -1.55 1.72 -18.90
N GLU A 354 -1.91 2.71 -18.10
CA GLU A 354 -1.60 4.12 -18.33
C GLU A 354 -0.09 4.42 -18.26
N ALA A 355 0.46 4.93 -19.37
CA ALA A 355 1.86 5.27 -19.50
C ALA A 355 2.28 6.35 -18.48
N GLY A 356 3.40 6.10 -17.80
CA GLY A 356 3.92 7.00 -16.77
C GLY A 356 3.29 6.82 -15.38
N TYR A 357 2.30 5.93 -15.23
CA TYR A 357 1.69 5.59 -13.95
C TYR A 357 2.12 4.21 -13.47
N ILE A 358 2.25 4.04 -12.16
CA ILE A 358 2.34 2.73 -11.54
C ILE A 358 0.94 2.12 -11.55
N VAL A 359 0.77 1.01 -12.26
CA VAL A 359 -0.51 0.28 -12.38
C VAL A 359 -0.48 -1.05 -11.63
N GLY A 360 0.66 -1.40 -11.04
CA GLY A 360 0.89 -2.64 -10.31
C GLY A 360 2.19 -2.63 -9.52
N MET A 361 2.32 -3.57 -8.59
CA MET A 361 3.55 -3.92 -7.90
C MET A 361 3.72 -5.43 -7.94
N THR A 362 4.95 -5.91 -8.13
CA THR A 362 5.22 -7.36 -7.98
C THR A 362 5.10 -7.77 -6.52
N THR A 363 4.54 -8.95 -6.27
CA THR A 363 4.30 -9.45 -4.92
C THR A 363 5.11 -10.71 -4.64
N CYS A 364 5.45 -10.91 -3.37
CA CYS A 364 6.13 -12.11 -2.89
C CYS A 364 5.12 -13.06 -2.26
N TYR A 365 5.10 -14.30 -2.75
CA TYR A 365 4.38 -15.42 -2.13
C TYR A 365 5.39 -16.53 -1.83
N PRO A 366 6.15 -16.42 -0.73
CA PRO A 366 7.12 -17.45 -0.36
C PRO A 366 6.42 -18.79 -0.12
N GLN A 367 7.16 -19.88 -0.33
CA GLN A 367 6.70 -21.21 0.05
C GLN A 367 6.47 -21.22 1.57
N ALA A 368 5.39 -21.87 2.03
CA ALA A 368 5.09 -21.94 3.46
C ALA A 368 6.29 -22.47 4.26
N GLY A 369 6.77 -21.66 5.21
CA GLY A 369 7.92 -21.98 6.05
C GLY A 369 9.30 -21.62 5.47
N SER A 370 9.41 -21.18 4.22
CA SER A 370 10.71 -20.88 3.62
C SER A 370 11.31 -19.55 4.07
N VAL A 371 10.48 -18.61 4.52
CA VAL A 371 10.92 -17.29 5.01
C VAL A 371 10.40 -17.10 6.43
N LYS A 372 11.27 -17.34 7.41
CA LYS A 372 11.00 -17.10 8.84
C LYS A 372 11.61 -15.77 9.27
N ILE A 373 10.91 -14.99 10.08
CA ILE A 373 11.44 -13.84 10.81
C ILE A 373 11.58 -14.27 12.27
N LEU A 374 12.72 -13.97 12.89
CA LEU A 374 13.00 -14.32 14.28
C LEU A 374 12.48 -13.25 15.23
N ASP A 375 12.25 -13.65 16.48
CA ASP A 375 11.81 -12.76 17.54
C ASP A 375 12.88 -11.69 17.79
N GLY A 376 12.47 -10.42 17.73
CA GLY A 376 13.39 -9.29 17.88
C GLY A 376 14.38 -9.11 16.72
N GLU A 377 14.23 -9.80 15.59
CA GLU A 377 15.09 -9.62 14.40
C GLU A 377 14.98 -8.19 13.86
N THR A 378 16.13 -7.60 13.49
CA THR A 378 16.18 -6.31 12.81
C THR A 378 16.06 -6.51 11.31
N LEU A 379 14.94 -6.09 10.73
CA LEU A 379 14.77 -6.06 9.28
C LEU A 379 15.35 -4.78 8.70
N VAL A 380 15.85 -4.87 7.47
CA VAL A 380 16.29 -3.71 6.68
C VAL A 380 15.30 -3.48 5.55
N HIS A 381 14.65 -2.32 5.56
CA HIS A 381 13.79 -1.86 4.48
C HIS A 381 14.60 -0.93 3.57
N GLU A 382 14.59 -1.20 2.27
CA GLU A 382 15.16 -0.35 1.24
C GLU A 382 14.07 0.13 0.27
N SER A 383 14.07 1.41 -0.07
CA SER A 383 13.24 2.01 -1.11
C SER A 383 14.11 2.78 -2.08
N ASN A 384 13.96 2.51 -3.38
CA ASN A 384 14.70 3.15 -4.45
C ASN A 384 13.75 3.98 -5.32
N TYR A 385 14.13 5.22 -5.58
CA TYR A 385 13.43 6.16 -6.44
C TYR A 385 14.36 6.76 -7.47
N SER A 386 13.81 7.13 -8.62
CA SER A 386 14.53 7.93 -9.61
C SER A 386 14.87 9.30 -9.03
N SER A 387 16.11 9.74 -9.23
CA SER A 387 16.58 11.08 -8.88
C SER A 387 16.92 11.92 -10.12
N THR A 388 16.38 11.54 -11.29
CA THR A 388 16.48 12.32 -12.54
C THR A 388 15.69 13.62 -12.51
N GLN A 389 14.74 13.72 -11.58
CA GLN A 389 13.98 14.92 -11.27
C GLN A 389 13.67 14.94 -9.77
N THR A 390 13.18 16.07 -9.29
CA THR A 390 12.68 16.17 -7.92
C THR A 390 11.32 15.47 -7.82
N HIS A 391 11.10 14.77 -6.71
CA HIS A 391 9.81 14.21 -6.32
C HIS A 391 9.42 14.71 -4.92
N THR A 392 8.16 15.08 -4.73
CA THR A 392 7.60 15.46 -3.41
C THR A 392 6.49 14.52 -2.98
N GLY A 393 6.25 14.39 -1.67
CA GLY A 393 5.12 13.60 -1.18
C GLY A 393 5.15 12.12 -1.58
N ILE A 394 6.33 11.55 -1.81
CA ILE A 394 6.45 10.15 -2.21
C ILE A 394 6.48 9.23 -0.99
N MET A 395 5.94 8.02 -1.15
CA MET A 395 5.92 7.01 -0.09
C MET A 395 6.95 5.90 -0.36
N GLY A 396 7.50 5.35 0.71
CA GLY A 396 8.25 4.10 0.66
C GLY A 396 7.73 3.22 1.76
N LEU A 397 6.61 2.53 1.51
CA LEU A 397 6.01 1.61 2.47
C LEU A 397 6.21 0.16 2.03
N PHE A 398 6.27 -0.75 3.01
CA PHE A 398 6.36 -2.18 2.75
C PHE A 398 5.37 -2.94 3.63
N TYR A 399 4.48 -3.70 2.99
CA TYR A 399 3.43 -4.49 3.63
C TYR A 399 3.81 -5.97 3.59
N ILE A 400 3.73 -6.66 4.73
CA ILE A 400 3.86 -8.12 4.80
C ILE A 400 2.74 -8.74 5.62
N LEU A 401 2.39 -9.98 5.27
CA LEU A 401 1.58 -10.85 6.11
C LEU A 401 2.47 -11.90 6.75
N VAL A 402 2.33 -12.05 8.07
CA VAL A 402 3.13 -12.97 8.88
C VAL A 402 2.21 -13.93 9.62
N ALA A 403 2.45 -15.23 9.49
CA ALA A 403 1.75 -16.27 10.22
C ALA A 403 2.59 -16.79 11.38
N ASP A 404 1.99 -16.98 12.56
CA ASP A 404 2.70 -17.55 13.72
C ASP A 404 2.92 -19.07 13.57
N LYS A 405 2.08 -19.72 12.75
CA LYS A 405 2.02 -21.17 12.61
C LYS A 405 2.13 -21.60 11.15
N LEU A 406 2.74 -22.76 10.93
CA LEU A 406 2.74 -23.43 9.64
C LEU A 406 1.54 -24.38 9.51
N PRO A 407 1.12 -24.70 8.28
CA PRO A 407 0.08 -25.67 8.03
C PRO A 407 0.52 -27.06 8.51
N ASN A 408 -0.36 -27.79 9.19
CA ASN A 408 -0.03 -29.12 9.69
C ASN A 408 0.06 -30.11 8.49
N PRO A 409 1.19 -30.81 8.26
CA PRO A 409 1.37 -31.65 7.06
C PRO A 409 0.32 -32.75 6.89
N THR A 410 -0.26 -33.22 8.00
CA THR A 410 -1.25 -34.31 8.04
C THR A 410 -2.64 -33.92 7.56
N LEU A 411 -2.98 -32.63 7.50
CA LEU A 411 -4.29 -32.15 7.03
C LEU A 411 -4.37 -32.03 5.49
N PHE A 412 -3.24 -31.97 4.79
CA PHE A 412 -3.18 -31.80 3.33
C PHE A 412 -3.07 -33.11 2.54
N MET A 413 -2.95 -34.27 3.21
CA MET A 413 -2.93 -35.58 2.55
C MET A 413 -4.32 -36.23 2.39
N HIS A 414 -5.39 -35.56 2.84
CA HIS A 414 -6.76 -36.06 2.75
C HIS A 414 -7.75 -35.12 2.03
N SER A 415 -7.25 -34.18 1.20
CA SER A 415 -8.09 -33.33 0.34
C SER A 415 -8.22 -33.89 -1.07
#